data_AF-A0A8D8DSF8-F1
#
_entry.id   AF-A0A8D8DSF8-F1
#
_cell.length_a   1.000
_cell.length_b   1.000
_cell.length_c   1.000
_cell.angle_alpha   90.00
_cell.angle_beta   90.00
_cell.angle_gamma   90.00
#
_symmetry.space_group_name_H-M   'P 1'
#
loop_
_entity.id
_entity.type
_entity.pdbx_description
1 polymer ?
#
loop_
_entity_poly.entity_id
_entity_poly.type
_entity_poly.pdbx_seq_one_letter_code
_entity_poly.pdbx_strand_id
1 'polypeptide(L)'
;MALADGVNWGNGARVAAQCAVQGSIDYLNSAIFGTQHSTTTTGVFISLVRSFWEAHAYIMEMNGALTTLTVIVILPLSKHNNKKAVFCANVGDSFGYVYSKINGVREITEGSHDVNSMRDMRDALGALGPVNGTNQPEMSNFTLSFTTAEEGDIVFITSDGVSDNFDPVVGKFAEPVIIRQDDEPSSSQSISRVQPLDMNKPVEPQSQLVVKTHNKNSRKLAPKPKSADIGKECTVESPTNNALAKDNLSKKTRGIYMRSKTFIEPRQRTTVNRVLISHLPLVTGKQRHQLTLLRIFDLLTYGIDGAMRPSTTAKQLCQLLIDFATCITSAKRKLLEQRELYYKTIVDKDGKRKEIPYNKQQQKIARKRMTDEKTFSSLPGKLDHATIVAYTVGRGRTFEETNL
;
A
#
# COMPACT_ATOMS: atom_id res chain seq x y z
N MET A 1 -3.00 15.23 13.43
CA MET A 1 -1.65 15.03 12.82
C MET A 1 -1.84 14.35 11.48
N ALA A 2 -1.03 14.66 10.48
CA ALA A 2 -1.14 14.08 9.15
C ALA A 2 0.24 13.85 8.53
N LEU A 3 0.33 12.90 7.61
CA LEU A 3 1.48 12.64 6.74
C LEU A 3 0.95 12.34 5.35
N ALA A 4 1.59 12.89 4.33
CA ALA A 4 1.33 12.59 2.93
C ALA A 4 2.67 12.34 2.24
N ASP A 5 2.76 11.29 1.44
CA ASP A 5 3.94 11.05 0.60
C ASP A 5 3.58 11.06 -0.89
N GLY A 6 4.33 11.85 -1.64
CA GLY A 6 4.06 12.13 -3.04
C GLY A 6 4.40 10.92 -3.90
N VAL A 7 3.42 10.42 -4.68
CA VAL A 7 3.64 9.23 -5.52
C VAL A 7 4.49 9.61 -6.73
N ASN A 8 5.56 8.84 -6.96
CA ASN A 8 6.67 9.15 -7.86
C ASN A 8 7.54 10.33 -7.36
N TRP A 9 8.27 10.98 -8.27
CA TRP A 9 9.33 11.93 -7.94
C TRP A 9 9.07 13.29 -8.61
N GLY A 10 9.44 14.38 -7.93
CA GLY A 10 9.49 15.72 -8.50
C GLY A 10 8.42 16.69 -7.99
N ASN A 11 8.27 17.83 -8.67
CA ASN A 11 7.53 18.96 -8.14
C ASN A 11 6.02 18.68 -7.93
N GLY A 12 5.37 18.00 -8.88
CA GLY A 12 3.93 17.72 -8.78
C GLY A 12 3.58 16.82 -7.58
N ALA A 13 4.41 15.81 -7.31
CA ALA A 13 4.26 14.92 -6.15
C ALA A 13 4.46 15.68 -4.83
N ARG A 14 5.48 16.55 -4.77
CA ARG A 14 5.73 17.45 -3.63
C ARG A 14 4.55 18.39 -3.35
N VAL A 15 4.03 19.05 -4.39
CA VAL A 15 2.88 19.97 -4.27
C VAL A 15 1.66 19.20 -3.79
N ALA A 16 1.37 18.03 -4.36
CA ALA A 16 0.26 17.19 -3.92
C ALA A 16 0.34 16.84 -2.43
N ALA A 17 1.49 16.35 -1.95
CA ALA A 17 1.69 16.02 -0.54
C ALA A 17 1.50 17.24 0.39
N GLN A 18 2.01 18.40 0.00
CA GLN A 18 1.84 19.65 0.77
C GLN A 18 0.36 20.08 0.84
N CYS A 19 -0.34 20.09 -0.30
CA CYS A 19 -1.77 20.42 -0.36
C CYS A 19 -2.63 19.42 0.42
N ALA A 20 -2.30 18.12 0.37
CA ALA A 20 -3.04 17.08 1.08
C ALA A 20 -2.99 17.27 2.60
N VAL A 21 -1.80 17.54 3.15
CA VAL A 21 -1.63 17.84 4.58
C VAL A 21 -2.33 19.13 4.95
N GLN A 22 -2.15 20.20 4.17
CA GLN A 22 -2.74 21.50 4.47
C GLN A 22 -4.29 21.45 4.47
N GLY A 23 -4.90 20.99 3.37
CA GLY A 23 -6.36 20.95 3.23
C GLY A 23 -7.05 20.03 4.24
N SER A 24 -6.43 18.87 4.57
CA SER A 24 -7.00 17.99 5.61
C SER A 24 -6.88 18.58 7.02
N ILE A 25 -5.75 19.18 7.36
CA ILE A 25 -5.53 19.78 8.69
C ILE A 25 -6.39 21.03 8.89
N ASP A 26 -6.49 21.92 7.91
CA ASP A 26 -7.32 23.13 8.01
C ASP A 26 -8.80 22.78 8.20
N TYR A 27 -9.31 21.80 7.44
CA TYR A 27 -10.66 21.31 7.61
C TYR A 27 -10.89 20.75 9.02
N LEU A 28 -10.00 19.89 9.52
CA LEU A 28 -10.15 19.26 10.84
C LEU A 28 -9.99 20.25 12.00
N ASN A 29 -9.13 21.26 11.84
CA ASN A 29 -9.01 22.35 12.80
C ASN A 29 -10.36 23.07 12.96
N SER A 30 -11.05 23.39 11.86
CA SER A 30 -12.39 23.99 11.92
C SER A 30 -13.48 23.01 12.42
N ALA A 31 -13.48 21.77 11.91
CA ALA A 31 -14.58 20.81 12.11
C ALA A 31 -14.55 20.06 13.46
N ILE A 32 -13.38 19.91 14.08
CA ILE A 32 -13.21 19.18 15.35
C ILE A 32 -12.81 20.13 16.48
N PHE A 33 -11.84 21.02 16.24
CA PHE A 33 -11.28 21.89 17.28
C PHE A 33 -11.89 23.31 17.29
N GLY A 34 -12.56 23.71 16.20
CA GLY A 34 -13.22 25.00 16.04
C GLY A 34 -14.73 24.94 16.29
N THR A 35 -15.47 25.79 15.58
CA THR A 35 -16.88 26.13 15.86
C THR A 35 -17.88 24.98 15.72
N GLN A 36 -17.58 23.97 14.91
CA GLN A 36 -18.46 22.80 14.71
C GLN A 36 -18.35 21.76 15.85
N HIS A 37 -17.22 21.77 16.57
CA HIS A 37 -16.92 21.00 17.78
C HIS A 37 -17.51 19.56 17.82
N SER A 38 -17.10 18.73 16.86
CA SER A 38 -17.63 17.37 16.71
C SER A 38 -17.33 16.44 17.90
N THR A 39 -18.33 16.18 18.75
CA THR A 39 -18.19 15.43 20.02
C THR A 39 -18.48 13.93 19.94
N THR A 40 -18.95 13.40 18.80
CA THR A 40 -19.35 12.00 18.66
C THR A 40 -18.37 11.20 17.79
N THR A 41 -18.20 9.91 18.08
CA THR A 41 -17.40 8.97 17.27
C THR A 41 -17.76 9.03 15.79
N THR A 42 -19.07 9.01 15.48
CA THR A 42 -19.58 9.13 14.10
C THR A 42 -19.25 10.49 13.48
N GLY A 43 -19.41 11.58 14.24
CA GLY A 43 -19.07 12.92 13.80
C GLY A 43 -17.58 13.09 13.48
N VAL A 44 -16.69 12.50 14.28
CA VAL A 44 -15.23 12.52 14.05
C VAL A 44 -14.89 11.76 12.76
N PHE A 45 -15.50 10.60 12.52
CA PHE A 45 -15.32 9.87 11.26
C PHE A 45 -15.86 10.63 10.03
N ILE A 46 -17.01 11.31 10.14
CA ILE A 46 -17.53 12.19 9.08
C ILE A 46 -16.54 13.34 8.80
N SER A 47 -15.99 13.96 9.83
CA SER A 47 -14.98 15.02 9.67
C SER A 47 -13.70 14.49 9.01
N LEU A 48 -13.26 13.28 9.35
CA LEU A 48 -12.12 12.63 8.69
C LEU A 48 -12.38 12.39 7.20
N VAL A 49 -13.53 11.83 6.81
CA VAL A 49 -13.89 11.63 5.38
C VAL A 49 -13.88 12.96 4.62
N ARG A 50 -14.49 14.01 5.19
CA ARG A 50 -14.51 15.34 4.57
C ARG A 50 -13.12 15.97 4.47
N SER A 51 -12.23 15.73 5.44
CA SER A 51 -10.84 16.22 5.36
C SER A 51 -10.05 15.64 4.17
N PHE A 52 -10.37 14.42 3.73
CA PHE A 52 -9.79 13.82 2.52
C PHE A 52 -10.39 14.42 1.23
N TRP A 53 -11.64 14.86 1.28
CA TRP A 53 -12.27 15.60 0.19
C TRP A 53 -11.62 16.98 0.00
N GLU A 54 -11.45 17.75 1.08
CA GLU A 54 -10.77 19.05 1.04
C GLU A 54 -9.29 18.92 0.64
N ALA A 55 -8.59 17.92 1.17
CA ALA A 55 -7.24 17.57 0.73
C ALA A 55 -7.17 17.32 -0.79
N HIS A 56 -8.10 16.54 -1.33
CA HIS A 56 -8.16 16.28 -2.77
C HIS A 56 -8.47 17.55 -3.57
N ALA A 57 -9.48 18.33 -3.16
CA ALA A 57 -9.85 19.59 -3.81
C ALA A 57 -8.67 20.56 -3.88
N TYR A 58 -7.90 20.70 -2.80
CA TYR A 58 -6.76 21.61 -2.77
C TYR A 58 -5.56 21.13 -3.61
N ILE A 59 -5.35 19.81 -3.74
CA ILE A 59 -4.39 19.25 -4.72
C ILE A 59 -4.80 19.66 -6.14
N MET A 60 -6.09 19.56 -6.47
CA MET A 60 -6.61 19.87 -7.80
C MET A 60 -6.47 21.37 -8.12
N GLU A 61 -6.82 22.25 -7.18
CA GLU A 61 -6.65 23.71 -7.31
C GLU A 61 -5.19 24.09 -7.59
N MET A 62 -4.25 23.51 -6.84
CA MET A 62 -2.82 23.79 -6.95
C MET A 62 -2.13 23.00 -8.08
N ASN A 63 -2.88 22.26 -8.91
CA ASN A 63 -2.36 21.41 -9.99
C ASN A 63 -1.27 20.42 -9.52
N GLY A 64 -1.45 19.87 -8.32
CA GLY A 64 -0.60 18.80 -7.80
C GLY A 64 -0.78 17.48 -8.57
N ALA A 65 0.23 16.61 -8.48
CA ALA A 65 0.15 15.26 -9.00
C ALA A 65 -0.51 14.32 -7.97
N LEU A 66 0.07 13.15 -7.72
CA LEU A 66 -0.49 12.13 -6.84
C LEU A 66 0.22 12.08 -5.49
N THR A 67 -0.50 11.74 -4.43
CA THR A 67 0.03 11.56 -3.06
C THR A 67 -0.78 10.56 -2.26
N THR A 68 -0.13 9.83 -1.36
CA THR A 68 -0.80 9.16 -0.24
C THR A 68 -1.30 10.20 0.78
N LEU A 69 -2.18 9.81 1.70
CA LEU A 69 -2.54 10.64 2.86
C LEU A 69 -2.98 9.75 4.02
N THR A 70 -2.35 9.93 5.17
CA THR A 70 -2.75 9.33 6.45
C THR A 70 -3.01 10.45 7.46
N VAL A 71 -4.18 10.46 8.09
CA VAL A 71 -4.56 11.48 9.08
C VAL A 71 -5.01 10.81 10.37
N ILE A 72 -4.44 11.25 11.49
CA ILE A 72 -4.78 10.78 12.83
C ILE A 72 -5.28 11.93 13.69
N VAL A 73 -6.39 11.70 14.39
CA VAL A 73 -7.01 12.60 15.36
C VAL A 73 -7.08 11.89 16.71
N ILE A 74 -6.58 12.54 17.77
CA ILE A 74 -6.47 11.95 19.12
C ILE A 74 -7.34 12.77 20.06
N LEU A 75 -8.33 12.13 20.70
CA LEU A 75 -9.35 12.79 21.51
C LEU A 75 -9.55 12.09 22.87
N PRO A 76 -9.94 12.82 23.93
CA PRO A 76 -10.28 12.21 25.21
C PRO A 76 -11.53 11.31 25.10
N LEU A 77 -11.53 10.18 25.81
CA LEU A 77 -12.71 9.33 25.96
C LEU A 77 -13.57 9.79 27.14
N SER A 78 -14.83 10.12 26.89
CA SER A 78 -15.76 10.74 27.85
C SER A 78 -16.04 9.94 29.14
N LYS A 79 -15.70 8.65 29.17
CA LYS A 79 -15.85 7.77 30.35
C LYS A 79 -14.53 7.24 30.91
N HIS A 80 -13.39 7.62 30.33
CA HIS A 80 -12.06 7.11 30.70
C HIS A 80 -10.99 8.20 30.60
N ASN A 81 -10.80 8.99 31.66
CA ASN A 81 -9.85 10.12 31.69
C ASN A 81 -8.43 9.75 31.21
N ASN A 82 -7.97 8.56 31.58
CA ASN A 82 -6.63 8.04 31.30
C ASN A 82 -6.49 7.42 29.89
N LYS A 83 -7.58 7.28 29.12
CA LYS A 83 -7.56 6.72 27.75
C LYS A 83 -7.93 7.78 26.73
N LYS A 84 -7.19 7.80 25.62
CA LYS A 84 -7.52 8.60 24.43
C LYS A 84 -7.95 7.68 23.31
N ALA A 85 -8.96 8.11 22.55
CA ALA A 85 -9.33 7.49 21.30
C ALA A 85 -8.40 8.03 20.19
N VAL A 86 -7.84 7.12 19.41
CA VAL A 86 -6.96 7.42 18.28
C VAL A 86 -7.71 7.05 17.01
N PHE A 87 -8.29 8.04 16.35
CA PHE A 87 -9.02 7.89 15.09
C PHE A 87 -8.07 8.06 13.91
N CYS A 88 -8.20 7.22 12.89
CA CYS A 88 -7.37 7.24 11.71
C CYS A 88 -8.21 7.19 10.43
N ALA A 89 -7.78 7.92 9.41
CA ALA A 89 -8.20 7.77 8.03
C ALA A 89 -6.94 7.62 7.16
N ASN A 90 -6.96 6.68 6.21
CA ASN A 90 -5.81 6.39 5.36
C ASN A 90 -6.20 6.16 3.89
N VAL A 91 -5.44 6.75 2.97
CA VAL A 91 -5.34 6.39 1.55
C VAL A 91 -3.86 6.14 1.24
N GLY A 92 -3.59 4.98 0.66
CA GLY A 92 -2.27 4.58 0.24
C GLY A 92 -1.50 3.76 1.28
N ASP A 93 -0.17 3.85 1.27
CA ASP A 93 0.75 2.98 2.02
C ASP A 93 1.69 3.69 3.01
N SER A 94 1.45 4.97 3.25
CA SER A 94 1.85 5.59 4.52
C SER A 94 1.02 4.96 5.65
N PHE A 95 1.67 4.48 6.70
CA PHE A 95 1.04 3.67 7.75
C PHE A 95 1.12 4.32 9.12
N GLY A 96 0.06 4.14 9.91
CA GLY A 96 -0.11 4.70 11.24
C GLY A 96 -0.04 3.62 12.33
N TYR A 97 0.60 3.92 13.45
CA TYR A 97 0.93 2.97 14.51
C TYR A 97 0.71 3.56 15.91
N VAL A 98 0.47 2.68 16.89
CA VAL A 98 0.63 2.98 18.33
C VAL A 98 1.76 2.11 18.88
N TYR A 99 2.78 2.74 19.45
CA TYR A 99 3.79 2.10 20.29
C TYR A 99 3.43 2.27 21.76
N SER A 100 3.38 1.14 22.47
CA SER A 100 3.16 1.05 23.91
C SER A 100 4.21 0.13 24.52
N LYS A 101 4.79 0.51 25.65
CA LYS A 101 5.80 -0.32 26.34
C LYS A 101 5.26 -1.68 26.81
N ILE A 102 3.94 -1.75 27.04
CA ILE A 102 3.25 -2.95 27.54
C ILE A 102 2.68 -3.76 26.36
N ASN A 103 2.09 -3.08 25.37
CA ASN A 103 1.31 -3.72 24.30
C ASN A 103 2.08 -3.88 22.97
N GLY A 104 3.35 -3.49 22.92
CA GLY A 104 4.15 -3.51 21.71
C GLY A 104 3.80 -2.42 20.71
N VAL A 105 4.10 -2.68 19.43
CA VAL A 105 3.69 -1.82 18.30
C VAL A 105 2.48 -2.46 17.63
N ARG A 106 1.42 -1.67 17.43
CA ARG A 106 0.20 -2.07 16.74
C ARG A 106 -0.04 -1.13 15.57
N GLU A 107 -0.33 -1.68 14.39
CA GLU A 107 -0.74 -0.85 13.25
C GLU A 107 -2.22 -0.45 13.38
N ILE A 108 -2.52 0.82 13.13
CA ILE A 108 -3.87 1.39 13.10
C ILE A 108 -4.45 1.27 11.68
N THR A 109 -3.58 1.24 10.67
CA THR A 109 -3.89 1.17 9.24
C THR A 109 -3.96 -0.24 8.66
N GLU A 110 -3.91 -1.31 9.48
CA GLU A 110 -3.87 -2.71 9.01
C GLU A 110 -5.00 -3.03 8.00
N GLY A 111 -6.20 -2.48 8.21
CA GLY A 111 -7.35 -2.66 7.30
C GLY A 111 -7.18 -2.05 5.89
N SER A 112 -6.16 -1.22 5.64
CA SER A 112 -5.90 -0.61 4.33
C SER A 112 -5.04 -1.44 3.40
N HIS A 113 -4.66 -2.67 3.79
CA HIS A 113 -3.95 -3.62 2.93
C HIS A 113 -4.22 -5.07 3.32
N ASP A 114 -4.13 -6.01 2.39
CA ASP A 114 -4.24 -7.45 2.73
C ASP A 114 -2.91 -7.96 3.28
N VAL A 115 -2.83 -8.07 4.61
CA VAL A 115 -1.68 -8.64 5.35
C VAL A 115 -1.36 -10.08 4.96
N ASN A 116 -2.27 -10.84 4.34
CA ASN A 116 -1.99 -12.21 3.91
C ASN A 116 -1.30 -12.26 2.54
N SER A 117 -1.48 -11.21 1.73
CA SER A 117 -0.93 -11.11 0.38
C SER A 117 0.55 -10.73 0.37
N MET A 118 1.24 -11.07 -0.72
CA MET A 118 2.59 -10.59 -0.99
C MET A 118 2.53 -9.17 -1.58
N ARG A 119 2.43 -8.17 -0.70
CA ARG A 119 2.50 -6.74 -1.07
C ARG A 119 3.74 -6.46 -1.94
N ASP A 120 3.52 -5.79 -3.07
CA ASP A 120 4.58 -5.20 -3.90
C ASP A 120 4.93 -3.82 -3.32
N MET A 121 6.17 -3.67 -2.83
CA MET A 121 6.62 -2.44 -2.17
C MET A 121 6.81 -1.25 -3.13
N ARG A 122 6.28 -1.30 -4.35
CA ARG A 122 6.25 -0.18 -5.32
C ARG A 122 4.83 0.27 -5.64
N ASP A 123 3.85 -0.41 -5.06
CA ASP A 123 2.46 -0.07 -5.16
C ASP A 123 2.07 0.80 -3.97
N ALA A 124 1.82 2.08 -4.23
CA ALA A 124 1.32 3.00 -3.23
C ALA A 124 -0.12 2.67 -2.79
N LEU A 125 -0.77 1.68 -3.41
CA LEU A 125 -2.18 1.29 -3.22
C LEU A 125 -3.12 2.39 -3.74
N GLY A 126 -3.76 3.16 -2.86
CA GLY A 126 -4.56 4.34 -3.23
C GLY A 126 -3.75 5.63 -3.27
N ALA A 127 -4.31 6.66 -3.92
CA ALA A 127 -3.73 8.01 -3.92
C ALA A 127 -4.79 9.09 -4.13
N LEU A 128 -4.57 10.26 -3.52
CA LEU A 128 -5.26 11.50 -3.84
C LEU A 128 -4.58 12.21 -5.02
N GLY A 129 -5.36 13.00 -5.77
CA GLY A 129 -4.92 13.75 -6.94
C GLY A 129 -5.59 13.25 -8.23
N PRO A 130 -5.18 13.76 -9.42
CA PRO A 130 -5.84 13.45 -10.68
C PRO A 130 -5.43 12.08 -11.25
N VAL A 131 -5.94 10.99 -10.67
CA VAL A 131 -5.57 9.62 -11.09
C VAL A 131 -6.12 9.34 -12.49
N ASN A 132 -5.31 8.70 -13.34
CA ASN A 132 -5.61 8.42 -14.74
C ASN A 132 -5.90 9.65 -15.64
N GLY A 133 -5.52 10.86 -15.22
CA GLY A 133 -5.93 12.08 -15.94
C GLY A 133 -7.42 12.40 -15.81
N THR A 134 -8.10 11.75 -14.87
CA THR A 134 -9.43 12.14 -14.38
C THR A 134 -9.25 12.98 -13.12
N ASN A 135 -10.17 13.91 -12.83
CA ASN A 135 -10.14 14.70 -11.60
C ASN A 135 -10.73 13.89 -10.42
N GLN A 136 -10.31 12.63 -10.26
CA GLN A 136 -10.80 11.72 -9.22
C GLN A 136 -9.64 10.96 -8.55
N PRO A 137 -9.72 10.71 -7.23
CA PRO A 137 -8.70 9.97 -6.47
C PRO A 137 -8.90 8.45 -6.58
N GLU A 138 -7.83 7.68 -6.33
CA GLU A 138 -7.88 6.22 -6.19
C GLU A 138 -8.11 5.85 -4.71
N MET A 139 -9.38 5.65 -4.35
CA MET A 139 -9.83 5.36 -2.96
C MET A 139 -10.00 3.87 -2.68
N SER A 140 -9.41 2.99 -3.50
CA SER A 140 -9.61 1.53 -3.46
C SER A 140 -9.24 0.88 -2.13
N ASN A 141 -8.29 1.47 -1.40
CA ASN A 141 -7.85 1.03 -0.08
C ASN A 141 -8.23 2.00 1.06
N PHE A 142 -9.13 2.96 0.81
CA PHE A 142 -9.52 3.95 1.81
C PHE A 142 -10.08 3.27 3.07
N THR A 143 -9.47 3.57 4.21
CA THR A 143 -9.79 2.94 5.48
C THR A 143 -10.04 3.97 6.56
N LEU A 144 -11.13 3.78 7.30
CA LEU A 144 -11.38 4.42 8.58
C LEU A 144 -11.17 3.38 9.68
N SER A 145 -10.42 3.73 10.71
CA SER A 145 -10.19 2.87 11.88
C SER A 145 -10.05 3.70 13.14
N PHE A 146 -10.18 3.06 14.30
CA PHE A 146 -9.78 3.67 15.56
C PHE A 146 -9.20 2.64 16.52
N THR A 147 -8.40 3.10 17.46
CA THR A 147 -7.91 2.31 18.59
C THR A 147 -7.88 3.16 19.86
N THR A 148 -7.37 2.61 20.95
CA THR A 148 -7.13 3.35 22.20
C THR A 148 -5.65 3.41 22.53
N ALA A 149 -5.23 4.51 23.13
CA ALA A 149 -3.89 4.73 23.65
C ALA A 149 -3.97 5.33 25.06
N GLU A 150 -2.97 5.02 25.87
CA GLU A 150 -2.85 5.48 27.26
C GLU A 150 -1.75 6.53 27.39
N GLU A 151 -1.68 7.23 28.52
CA GLU A 151 -0.64 8.23 28.76
C GLU A 151 0.77 7.62 28.68
N GLY A 152 1.65 8.27 27.93
CA GLY A 152 3.01 7.79 27.67
C GLY A 152 3.15 6.87 26.45
N ASP A 153 2.07 6.37 25.87
CA ASP A 153 2.10 5.73 24.54
C ASP A 153 2.53 6.76 23.46
N ILE A 154 3.09 6.28 22.35
CA ILE A 154 3.48 7.14 21.21
C ILE A 154 2.67 6.71 19.98
N VAL A 155 1.88 7.63 19.46
CA VAL A 155 1.18 7.47 18.17
C VAL A 155 2.05 8.07 17.08
N PHE A 156 2.27 7.35 15.98
CA PHE A 156 3.14 7.82 14.90
C PHE A 156 2.67 7.37 13.52
N ILE A 157 3.08 8.10 12.49
CA ILE A 157 2.84 7.80 11.08
C ILE A 157 4.19 7.78 10.38
N THR A 158 4.41 6.84 9.46
CA THR A 158 5.62 6.73 8.64
C THR A 158 5.28 6.64 7.16
N SER A 159 6.12 7.24 6.30
CA SER A 159 6.15 6.88 4.88
C SER A 159 6.77 5.49 4.64
N ASP A 160 6.58 4.95 3.44
CA ASP A 160 7.12 3.67 2.96
C ASP A 160 8.67 3.63 3.03
N GLY A 161 9.35 4.74 2.78
CA GLY A 161 10.80 4.90 2.93
C GLY A 161 11.31 4.67 4.35
N VAL A 162 10.43 4.61 5.35
CA VAL A 162 10.74 4.15 6.71
C VAL A 162 10.16 2.76 6.98
N SER A 163 8.86 2.54 6.80
CA SER A 163 8.19 1.29 7.19
C SER A 163 8.69 0.07 6.40
N ASP A 164 8.92 0.18 5.10
CA ASP A 164 9.38 -0.94 4.29
C ASP A 164 10.78 -1.42 4.70
N ASN A 165 11.61 -0.57 5.31
CA ASN A 165 12.93 -0.98 5.83
C ASN A 165 12.83 -1.96 7.01
N PHE A 166 11.67 -2.06 7.66
CA PHE A 166 11.38 -3.05 8.70
C PHE A 166 10.89 -4.39 8.15
N ASP A 167 10.43 -4.46 6.89
CA ASP A 167 10.05 -5.71 6.23
C ASP A 167 11.25 -6.67 6.07
N PRO A 168 11.07 -7.98 6.34
CA PRO A 168 12.19 -8.91 6.38
C PRO A 168 12.75 -9.33 5.02
N VAL A 169 11.94 -9.19 3.95
CA VAL A 169 12.36 -9.43 2.56
C VAL A 169 13.07 -8.21 1.99
N VAL A 170 12.62 -7.00 2.32
CA VAL A 170 13.31 -5.74 2.00
C VAL A 170 14.65 -5.66 2.73
N GLY A 171 14.68 -6.07 4.00
CA GLY A 171 15.89 -6.14 4.82
C GLY A 171 16.85 -7.28 4.48
N LYS A 172 16.49 -8.21 3.56
CA LYS A 172 17.33 -9.32 3.06
C LYS A 172 17.77 -10.35 4.11
N PHE A 173 16.95 -10.58 5.12
CA PHE A 173 17.15 -11.66 6.11
C PHE A 173 16.00 -12.68 6.15
N ALA A 174 15.02 -12.56 5.23
CA ALA A 174 14.04 -13.59 4.92
C ALA A 174 13.70 -13.55 3.41
N GLU A 175 13.06 -14.61 2.91
CA GLU A 175 12.54 -14.68 1.54
C GLU A 175 11.03 -14.93 1.52
N PRO A 176 10.29 -14.40 0.52
CA PRO A 176 8.85 -14.60 0.43
C PRO A 176 8.53 -16.05 0.04
N VAL A 177 7.55 -16.67 0.69
CA VAL A 177 6.98 -17.94 0.23
C VAL A 177 6.36 -17.73 -1.16
N ILE A 178 6.93 -18.40 -2.17
CA ILE A 178 6.40 -18.44 -3.54
C ILE A 178 5.59 -19.74 -3.70
N ILE A 179 4.27 -19.65 -3.52
CA ILE A 179 3.36 -20.74 -3.89
C ILE A 179 3.25 -20.74 -5.42
N ARG A 180 3.69 -21.81 -6.08
CA ARG A 180 3.45 -22.02 -7.51
C ARG A 180 2.02 -22.50 -7.70
N GLN A 181 1.28 -21.92 -8.65
CA GLN A 181 -0.10 -22.31 -8.95
C GLN A 181 -0.21 -23.50 -9.93
N ASP A 182 0.86 -24.27 -10.12
CA ASP A 182 0.92 -25.37 -11.11
C ASP A 182 0.62 -26.76 -10.51
N ASP A 183 0.44 -26.88 -9.18
CA ASP A 183 0.11 -28.14 -8.51
C ASP A 183 -1.40 -28.27 -8.19
N GLU A 184 -2.23 -28.23 -9.24
CA GLU A 184 -3.58 -28.82 -9.21
C GLU A 184 -3.46 -30.31 -9.58
N PRO A 185 -3.60 -31.26 -8.63
CA PRO A 185 -3.37 -32.68 -8.89
C PRO A 185 -4.52 -33.31 -9.68
N SER A 186 -4.46 -33.14 -11.00
CA SER A 186 -5.34 -33.80 -11.97
C SER A 186 -4.98 -35.28 -12.16
N SER A 187 -5.17 -36.10 -11.13
CA SER A 187 -5.37 -37.55 -11.35
C SER A 187 -6.15 -38.22 -10.23
N SER A 188 -7.27 -38.81 -10.61
CA SER A 188 -7.98 -39.82 -9.84
C SER A 188 -7.16 -41.12 -9.82
N GLN A 189 -6.41 -41.39 -8.75
CA GLN A 189 -5.97 -42.74 -8.41
C GLN A 189 -6.26 -43.08 -6.95
N SER A 190 -6.83 -44.26 -6.76
CA SER A 190 -7.34 -44.77 -5.50
C SER A 190 -6.22 -45.24 -4.56
N ILE A 191 -6.15 -44.68 -3.36
CA ILE A 191 -5.44 -45.30 -2.22
C ILE A 191 -6.40 -45.39 -1.03
N SER A 192 -6.33 -46.55 -0.37
CA SER A 192 -7.27 -47.08 0.64
C SER A 192 -7.55 -46.17 1.84
N ARG A 193 -8.83 -45.93 2.12
CA ARG A 193 -9.31 -45.56 3.46
C ARG A 193 -9.14 -46.75 4.41
N VAL A 194 -8.30 -46.60 5.43
CA VAL A 194 -8.42 -47.39 6.66
C VAL A 194 -9.55 -46.78 7.49
N GLN A 195 -10.57 -47.59 7.82
CA GLN A 195 -11.70 -47.16 8.64
C GLN A 195 -11.38 -47.35 10.13
N PRO A 196 -11.84 -46.46 11.02
CA PRO A 196 -11.95 -46.78 12.44
C PRO A 196 -12.96 -47.91 12.65
N LEU A 197 -12.65 -48.85 13.54
CA LEU A 197 -13.60 -49.84 14.04
C LEU A 197 -14.71 -49.13 14.82
N ASP A 198 -15.95 -49.27 14.38
CA ASP A 198 -17.13 -48.98 15.20
C ASP A 198 -18.10 -50.16 15.12
N MET A 199 -18.36 -50.77 16.27
CA MET A 199 -19.19 -51.96 16.39
C MET A 199 -20.61 -51.50 16.73
N ASN A 200 -21.56 -51.64 15.80
CA ASN A 200 -22.92 -52.15 16.02
C ASN A 200 -23.83 -51.93 14.80
N LYS A 201 -24.35 -53.03 14.23
CA LYS A 201 -25.53 -53.06 13.34
C LYS A 201 -26.27 -54.37 13.55
N PRO A 202 -27.62 -54.34 13.45
CA PRO A 202 -28.34 -55.23 12.55
C PRO A 202 -29.17 -54.38 11.58
N VAL A 203 -29.15 -54.53 10.25
CA VAL A 203 -29.49 -55.63 9.32
C VAL A 203 -30.56 -55.06 8.36
N GLU A 204 -30.47 -55.45 7.09
CA GLU A 204 -31.21 -55.00 5.89
C GLU A 204 -32.64 -55.64 5.77
N PRO A 205 -33.44 -55.57 4.65
CA PRO A 205 -33.14 -55.18 3.24
C PRO A 205 -34.21 -54.45 2.36
N GLN A 206 -33.80 -54.06 1.13
CA GLN A 206 -34.56 -54.07 -0.16
C GLN A 206 -35.74 -53.07 -0.40
N SER A 207 -36.14 -52.63 -1.62
CA SER A 207 -35.78 -52.95 -3.04
C SER A 207 -36.35 -51.92 -4.07
N GLN A 208 -35.72 -51.80 -5.27
CA GLN A 208 -36.38 -51.55 -6.60
C GLN A 208 -37.08 -50.17 -6.87
N LEU A 209 -37.55 -49.73 -8.08
CA LEU A 209 -37.53 -50.23 -9.49
C LEU A 209 -37.61 -49.06 -10.55
N VAL A 210 -36.88 -49.21 -11.68
CA VAL A 210 -37.02 -48.75 -13.11
C VAL A 210 -38.26 -47.94 -13.61
N VAL A 211 -38.07 -47.05 -14.63
CA VAL A 211 -38.87 -46.92 -15.90
C VAL A 211 -38.21 -45.97 -16.95
N LYS A 212 -38.44 -46.20 -18.27
CA LYS A 212 -37.99 -45.42 -19.46
C LYS A 212 -39.19 -44.93 -20.29
N THR A 213 -39.07 -43.84 -21.09
CA THR A 213 -39.65 -43.55 -22.45
C THR A 213 -39.69 -42.02 -22.75
N HIS A 214 -39.81 -41.43 -23.96
CA HIS A 214 -39.29 -41.68 -25.35
C HIS A 214 -39.76 -40.52 -26.30
N ASN A 215 -39.05 -40.22 -27.43
CA ASN A 215 -39.56 -39.55 -28.67
C ASN A 215 -40.06 -38.05 -28.62
N LYS A 216 -40.14 -37.23 -29.70
CA LYS A 216 -39.52 -37.12 -31.06
C LYS A 216 -39.91 -35.78 -31.79
N ASN A 217 -39.28 -35.50 -32.95
CA ASN A 217 -39.71 -34.61 -34.09
C ASN A 217 -39.57 -33.05 -34.00
N SER A 218 -39.52 -32.23 -35.08
CA SER A 218 -38.88 -32.27 -36.44
C SER A 218 -39.23 -31.00 -37.31
N ARG A 219 -38.47 -30.72 -38.41
CA ARG A 219 -38.70 -29.76 -39.58
C ARG A 219 -38.12 -28.33 -39.40
N LYS A 220 -37.28 -27.74 -40.30
CA LYS A 220 -37.34 -27.32 -41.76
C LYS A 220 -38.09 -25.98 -41.98
N LEU A 221 -37.72 -25.02 -42.86
CA LEU A 221 -36.83 -25.01 -44.07
C LEU A 221 -36.12 -23.61 -44.33
N ALA A 222 -35.90 -23.17 -45.59
CA ALA A 222 -35.24 -21.89 -46.06
C ALA A 222 -36.17 -21.10 -47.07
N PRO A 223 -35.83 -20.03 -47.88
CA PRO A 223 -34.53 -19.48 -48.40
C PRO A 223 -34.39 -17.91 -48.56
N LYS A 224 -33.37 -17.42 -49.32
CA LYS A 224 -33.00 -16.00 -49.68
C LYS A 224 -33.64 -15.50 -51.01
N PRO A 225 -33.63 -14.16 -51.37
CA PRO A 225 -32.55 -13.50 -52.19
C PRO A 225 -32.31 -11.96 -51.91
N LYS A 226 -31.13 -11.36 -52.23
CA LYS A 226 -30.74 -10.34 -53.29
C LYS A 226 -31.66 -9.07 -53.42
N SER A 227 -31.24 -7.82 -53.73
CA SER A 227 -30.09 -7.21 -54.49
C SER A 227 -30.02 -5.65 -54.36
N ALA A 228 -28.87 -5.00 -54.73
CA ALA A 228 -28.68 -3.70 -55.48
C ALA A 228 -29.41 -2.37 -55.06
N ASP A 229 -28.95 -1.12 -55.28
CA ASP A 229 -27.67 -0.45 -55.70
C ASP A 229 -27.84 1.12 -55.57
N ILE A 230 -26.79 1.93 -55.79
CA ILE A 230 -26.76 3.40 -56.12
C ILE A 230 -26.98 4.46 -54.99
N GLY A 231 -26.01 5.41 -54.84
CA GLY A 231 -26.35 6.87 -54.89
C GLY A 231 -25.89 7.89 -53.82
N LYS A 232 -24.71 8.52 -54.05
CA LYS A 232 -24.35 9.96 -53.81
C LYS A 232 -24.32 10.67 -52.41
N GLU A 233 -23.13 11.25 -52.17
CA GLU A 233 -22.78 12.61 -51.67
C GLU A 233 -23.17 13.16 -50.27
N CYS A 234 -22.11 13.51 -49.52
CA CYS A 234 -21.89 14.72 -48.68
C CYS A 234 -23.05 15.36 -47.90
N THR A 235 -22.93 15.38 -46.56
CA THR A 235 -22.36 16.53 -45.82
C THR A 235 -22.09 16.17 -44.35
N VAL A 236 -21.35 17.04 -43.65
CA VAL A 236 -20.93 16.89 -42.24
C VAL A 236 -21.98 17.52 -41.32
N GLU A 237 -22.42 16.82 -40.28
CA GLU A 237 -22.47 17.31 -38.88
C GLU A 237 -23.04 16.25 -37.91
N SER A 238 -22.43 16.15 -36.73
CA SER A 238 -22.95 15.75 -35.40
C SER A 238 -23.98 14.61 -35.24
N PRO A 239 -23.83 13.77 -34.19
CA PRO A 239 -24.99 13.70 -33.28
C PRO A 239 -24.68 13.64 -31.78
N THR A 240 -25.65 14.22 -31.06
CA THR A 240 -25.88 14.25 -29.62
C THR A 240 -26.39 12.94 -29.01
N ASN A 241 -26.05 12.74 -27.72
CA ASN A 241 -26.90 12.35 -26.57
C ASN A 241 -28.03 11.29 -26.67
N ASN A 242 -28.11 10.52 -25.57
CA ASN A 242 -29.29 9.90 -24.94
C ASN A 242 -30.02 8.78 -25.73
N ALA A 243 -30.14 7.52 -25.27
CA ALA A 243 -30.43 6.92 -23.96
C ALA A 243 -31.88 6.39 -23.89
N LEU A 244 -32.01 5.10 -23.55
CA LEU A 244 -33.15 4.31 -23.02
C LEU A 244 -32.99 2.85 -23.53
N ALA A 245 -33.16 1.76 -22.79
CA ALA A 245 -32.95 1.36 -21.39
C ALA A 245 -33.56 -0.06 -21.25
N LYS A 246 -33.08 -0.87 -20.28
CA LYS A 246 -33.67 -2.16 -19.83
C LYS A 246 -33.56 -3.36 -20.79
N ASP A 247 -33.38 -4.60 -20.33
CA ASP A 247 -32.84 -5.17 -19.08
C ASP A 247 -32.60 -6.67 -19.32
N ASN A 248 -31.67 -7.32 -18.61
CA ASN A 248 -31.76 -8.73 -18.15
C ASN A 248 -30.47 -9.25 -17.47
N LEU A 249 -30.67 -10.04 -16.40
CA LEU A 249 -29.65 -10.58 -15.51
C LEU A 249 -28.85 -11.73 -16.13
N SER A 250 -27.54 -11.82 -15.83
CA SER A 250 -26.96 -13.12 -15.42
C SER A 250 -25.70 -13.01 -14.53
N LYS A 251 -25.69 -13.85 -13.48
CA LYS A 251 -24.54 -14.46 -12.77
C LYS A 251 -23.37 -13.56 -12.31
N LYS A 252 -23.38 -13.23 -11.01
CA LYS A 252 -22.22 -12.72 -10.25
C LYS A 252 -21.02 -13.68 -10.34
N THR A 253 -19.99 -13.28 -11.06
CA THR A 253 -18.62 -13.77 -10.83
C THR A 253 -17.93 -12.79 -9.90
N ARG A 254 -17.21 -13.24 -8.87
CA ARG A 254 -16.44 -12.34 -7.98
C ARG A 254 -15.40 -11.60 -8.83
N GLY A 255 -15.40 -10.27 -8.74
CA GLY A 255 -14.54 -9.44 -9.57
C GLY A 255 -13.06 -9.73 -9.35
N ILE A 256 -12.35 -10.00 -10.44
CA ILE A 256 -10.89 -9.95 -10.47
C ILE A 256 -10.51 -8.49 -10.19
N TYR A 257 -9.77 -8.25 -9.11
CA TYR A 257 -9.31 -6.91 -8.76
C TYR A 257 -8.52 -6.32 -9.93
N MET A 258 -9.01 -5.22 -10.50
CA MET A 258 -8.23 -4.45 -11.46
C MET A 258 -7.01 -3.87 -10.74
N ARG A 259 -5.84 -4.18 -11.28
CA ARG A 259 -4.53 -3.74 -10.78
C ARG A 259 -4.50 -2.21 -10.63
N SER A 260 -4.07 -1.75 -9.46
CA SER A 260 -3.80 -0.36 -9.09
C SER A 260 -2.90 0.35 -10.12
N LYS A 261 -3.06 1.68 -10.23
CA LYS A 261 -2.30 2.50 -11.21
C LYS A 261 -1.43 3.60 -10.58
N THR A 262 -1.45 3.70 -9.26
CA THR A 262 -0.30 4.12 -8.42
C THR A 262 0.94 3.23 -8.62
N PHE A 263 0.76 2.03 -9.17
CA PHE A 263 1.79 1.03 -9.44
C PHE A 263 2.91 1.52 -10.37
N ILE A 264 4.12 1.67 -9.83
CA ILE A 264 5.31 2.00 -10.63
C ILE A 264 5.69 0.81 -11.51
N GLU A 265 5.71 1.03 -12.83
CA GLU A 265 5.78 -0.03 -13.83
C GLU A 265 7.00 -0.98 -13.61
N PRO A 266 6.77 -2.29 -13.49
CA PRO A 266 7.82 -3.22 -13.14
C PRO A 266 8.68 -3.51 -14.36
N ARG A 267 10.00 -3.40 -14.18
CA ARG A 267 10.91 -4.11 -15.08
C ARG A 267 10.52 -5.58 -15.15
N GLN A 268 10.44 -6.09 -16.36
CA GLN A 268 10.22 -7.51 -16.63
C GLN A 268 11.27 -8.33 -15.86
N ARG A 269 10.86 -8.94 -14.74
CA ARG A 269 11.65 -9.97 -14.09
C ARG A 269 11.64 -11.16 -15.05
N THR A 270 12.77 -11.42 -15.69
CA THR A 270 12.98 -12.67 -16.41
C THR A 270 12.72 -13.82 -15.42
N THR A 271 11.76 -14.67 -15.73
CA THR A 271 11.36 -15.82 -14.90
C THR A 271 12.43 -16.90 -14.93
N VAL A 272 13.54 -16.65 -14.25
CA VAL A 272 14.61 -17.64 -14.08
C VAL A 272 14.11 -18.69 -13.10
N ASN A 273 13.70 -19.84 -13.64
CA ASN A 273 13.53 -21.07 -12.88
C ASN A 273 14.86 -21.44 -12.22
N ARG A 274 15.04 -21.05 -10.95
CA ARG A 274 16.11 -21.54 -10.10
C ARG A 274 15.57 -21.85 -8.72
N VAL A 275 15.59 -23.14 -8.38
CA VAL A 275 15.65 -23.58 -6.98
C VAL A 275 17.07 -23.25 -6.51
N LEU A 276 17.30 -21.99 -6.15
CA LEU A 276 18.38 -21.66 -5.24
C LEU A 276 17.89 -22.05 -3.86
N ILE A 277 18.60 -22.99 -3.22
CA ILE A 277 18.42 -23.26 -1.79
C ILE A 277 18.95 -22.03 -1.08
N SER A 278 18.07 -21.07 -0.80
CA SER A 278 18.40 -19.95 0.07
C SER A 278 18.50 -20.45 1.50
N HIS A 279 19.53 -20.01 2.21
CA HIS A 279 19.67 -20.27 3.64
C HIS A 279 18.82 -19.30 4.49
N LEU A 280 18.08 -18.38 3.85
CA LEU A 280 17.18 -17.46 4.53
C LEU A 280 15.83 -18.13 4.85
N PRO A 281 15.20 -17.81 5.99
CA PRO A 281 13.88 -18.31 6.34
C PRO A 281 12.82 -17.84 5.34
N LEU A 282 11.94 -18.75 4.94
CA LEU A 282 10.77 -18.42 4.13
C LEU A 282 9.65 -17.84 5.00
N VAL A 283 9.06 -16.73 4.58
CA VAL A 283 7.99 -16.02 5.29
C VAL A 283 6.78 -15.78 4.39
N THR A 284 5.58 -16.00 4.91
CA THR A 284 4.30 -15.62 4.30
C THR A 284 4.02 -14.12 4.44
N GLY A 285 3.03 -13.57 3.72
CA GLY A 285 2.62 -12.16 3.87
C GLY A 285 2.34 -11.80 5.33
N LYS A 286 1.56 -12.63 6.02
CA LYS A 286 1.20 -12.42 7.44
C LYS A 286 2.43 -12.40 8.36
N GLN A 287 3.37 -13.32 8.13
CA GLN A 287 4.63 -13.35 8.88
C GLN A 287 5.51 -12.13 8.57
N ARG A 288 5.53 -11.62 7.33
CA ARG A 288 6.24 -10.37 6.99
C ARG A 288 5.70 -9.21 7.83
N HIS A 289 4.37 -8.99 7.83
CA HIS A 289 3.73 -7.95 8.63
C HIS A 289 4.02 -8.12 10.14
N GLN A 290 3.86 -9.32 10.71
CA GLN A 290 4.16 -9.58 12.13
C GLN A 290 5.62 -9.31 12.49
N LEU A 291 6.57 -9.73 11.65
CA LEU A 291 8.00 -9.47 11.86
C LEU A 291 8.36 -7.99 11.71
N THR A 292 7.70 -7.25 10.82
CA THR A 292 7.81 -5.78 10.71
C THR A 292 7.45 -5.13 12.05
N LEU A 293 6.28 -5.45 12.63
CA LEU A 293 5.85 -4.86 13.91
C LEU A 293 6.79 -5.22 15.07
N LEU A 294 7.24 -6.48 15.14
CA LEU A 294 8.21 -6.93 16.15
C LEU A 294 9.54 -6.18 16.05
N ARG A 295 10.08 -5.99 14.84
CA ARG A 295 11.34 -5.24 14.64
C ARG A 295 11.23 -3.76 14.96
N ILE A 296 10.08 -3.14 14.69
CA ILE A 296 9.81 -1.76 15.13
C ILE A 296 9.76 -1.73 16.66
N PHE A 297 9.07 -2.68 17.30
CA PHE A 297 9.00 -2.77 18.77
C PHE A 297 10.38 -2.99 19.42
N ASP A 298 11.19 -3.90 18.88
CA ASP A 298 12.53 -4.18 19.37
C ASP A 298 13.42 -2.92 19.27
N LEU A 299 13.46 -2.26 18.11
CA LEU A 299 14.20 -1.01 17.93
C LEU A 299 13.78 0.07 18.93
N LEU A 300 12.47 0.21 19.18
CA LEU A 300 11.93 1.20 20.11
C LEU A 300 12.12 0.83 21.59
N THR A 301 12.46 -0.42 21.90
CA THR A 301 12.65 -0.94 23.27
C THR A 301 14.13 -1.03 23.64
N TYR A 302 14.97 -1.53 22.72
CA TYR A 302 16.38 -1.86 22.92
C TYR A 302 17.34 -0.94 22.14
N GLY A 303 16.84 0.00 21.34
CA GLY A 303 17.69 0.84 20.48
C GLY A 303 18.40 0.06 19.37
N ILE A 304 19.37 0.71 18.72
CA ILE A 304 20.21 0.10 17.66
C ILE A 304 21.38 -0.70 18.27
N ASP A 305 21.83 -0.28 19.46
CA ASP A 305 22.96 -0.87 20.20
C ASP A 305 22.54 -2.03 21.14
N GLY A 306 21.24 -2.30 21.26
CA GLY A 306 20.71 -3.31 22.19
C GLY A 306 20.67 -2.83 23.65
N ALA A 307 20.98 -1.56 23.94
CA ALA A 307 20.87 -1.02 25.28
C ALA A 307 19.39 -0.85 25.66
N MET A 308 18.97 -1.52 26.74
CA MET A 308 17.62 -1.45 27.35
C MET A 308 17.19 -0.01 27.68
N ARG A 309 16.72 0.72 26.67
CA ARG A 309 16.41 2.16 26.72
C ARG A 309 15.14 2.44 25.91
N PRO A 310 13.97 2.03 26.41
CA PRO A 310 12.72 2.19 25.66
C PRO A 310 12.45 3.65 25.35
N SER A 311 12.07 3.94 24.11
CA SER A 311 11.68 5.29 23.69
C SER A 311 10.56 5.83 24.57
N THR A 312 10.69 7.10 24.97
CA THR A 312 9.72 7.78 25.87
C THR A 312 9.20 9.10 25.31
N THR A 313 9.64 9.45 24.10
CA THR A 313 9.27 10.70 23.44
C THR A 313 9.15 10.49 21.93
N ALA A 314 8.21 11.20 21.31
CA ALA A 314 8.08 11.27 19.86
C ALA A 314 9.42 11.58 19.16
N LYS A 315 10.23 12.49 19.73
CA LYS A 315 11.57 12.83 19.21
C LYS A 315 12.53 11.63 19.20
N GLN A 316 12.63 10.88 20.29
CA GLN A 316 13.47 9.67 20.36
C GLN A 316 12.99 8.60 19.38
N LEU A 317 11.67 8.40 19.26
CA LEU A 317 11.08 7.47 18.29
C LEU A 317 11.44 7.85 16.85
N CYS A 318 11.24 9.11 16.44
CA CYS A 318 11.60 9.56 15.10
C CYS A 318 13.10 9.39 14.81
N GLN A 319 13.97 9.72 15.78
CA GLN A 319 15.41 9.58 15.63
C GLN A 319 15.81 8.11 15.39
N LEU A 320 15.35 7.19 16.23
CA LEU A 320 15.66 5.76 16.09
C LEU A 320 15.20 5.18 14.75
N LEU A 321 13.99 5.51 14.31
CA LEU A 321 13.44 5.04 13.03
C LEU A 321 14.23 5.58 11.82
N ILE A 322 14.62 6.87 11.84
CA ILE A 322 15.46 7.46 10.78
C ILE A 322 16.88 6.90 10.81
N ASP A 323 17.48 6.71 11.98
CA ASP A 323 18.83 6.14 12.13
C ASP A 323 18.88 4.70 11.63
N PHE A 324 17.86 3.90 11.94
CA PHE A 324 17.72 2.54 11.43
C PHE A 324 17.54 2.53 9.90
N ALA A 325 16.59 3.31 9.36
CA ALA A 325 16.37 3.41 7.92
C ALA A 325 17.62 3.91 7.18
N THR A 326 18.41 4.78 7.81
CA THR A 326 19.70 5.27 7.30
C THR A 326 20.76 4.16 7.32
N CYS A 327 20.88 3.43 8.43
CA CYS A 327 21.85 2.35 8.63
C CYS A 327 21.65 1.20 7.63
N ILE A 328 20.43 0.65 7.53
CA ILE A 328 20.13 -0.53 6.70
C ILE A 328 20.31 -0.26 5.19
N THR A 329 20.10 0.99 4.76
CA THR A 329 20.29 1.41 3.36
C THR A 329 21.68 2.01 3.06
N SER A 330 22.57 2.08 4.05
CA SER A 330 23.89 2.73 3.93
C SER A 330 24.74 2.18 2.78
N ALA A 331 24.70 0.87 2.54
CA ALA A 331 25.39 0.24 1.41
C ALA A 331 24.86 0.73 0.05
N LYS A 332 23.53 0.91 -0.09
CA LYS A 332 22.91 1.43 -1.32
C LYS A 332 23.25 2.91 -1.55
N ARG A 333 23.33 3.72 -0.49
CA ARG A 333 23.77 5.13 -0.60
C ARG A 333 25.22 5.21 -1.07
N LYS A 334 26.15 4.54 -0.37
CA LYS A 334 27.57 4.47 -0.75
C LYS A 334 27.78 4.02 -2.20
N LEU A 335 26.98 3.07 -2.67
CA LEU A 335 27.04 2.58 -4.05
C LEU A 335 26.59 3.65 -5.05
N LEU A 336 25.50 4.39 -4.75
CA LEU A 336 25.00 5.50 -5.59
C LEU A 336 25.79 6.81 -5.48
N GLU A 337 26.69 6.91 -4.49
CA GLU A 337 27.58 8.05 -4.24
C GLU A 337 28.99 7.84 -4.83
N GLN A 338 29.24 6.71 -5.49
CA GLN A 338 30.52 6.39 -6.12
C GLN A 338 30.95 7.43 -7.16
N ARG A 339 32.24 7.82 -7.13
CA ARG A 339 32.82 8.88 -7.96
C ARG A 339 32.67 8.61 -9.45
N GLU A 340 32.72 7.35 -9.84
CA GLU A 340 32.56 6.80 -11.19
C GLU A 340 31.17 7.08 -11.79
N LEU A 341 30.16 7.37 -10.97
CA LEU A 341 28.80 7.76 -11.41
C LEU A 341 28.68 9.26 -11.74
N TYR A 342 29.66 10.06 -11.32
CA TYR A 342 29.68 11.52 -11.44
C TYR A 342 30.83 12.04 -12.31
N TYR A 343 31.89 11.26 -12.53
CA TYR A 343 33.08 11.66 -13.28
C TYR A 343 33.52 10.60 -14.28
N LYS A 344 33.99 11.04 -15.46
CA LYS A 344 34.72 10.22 -16.42
C LYS A 344 36.21 10.50 -16.30
N THR A 345 37.03 9.46 -16.19
CA THR A 345 38.47 9.59 -16.40
C THR A 345 38.77 9.60 -17.90
N ILE A 346 39.51 10.60 -18.38
CA ILE A 346 40.08 10.67 -19.72
C ILE A 346 41.61 10.71 -19.57
N VAL A 347 42.33 10.13 -20.53
CA VAL A 347 43.79 10.22 -20.60
C VAL A 347 44.13 11.29 -21.64
N ASP A 348 44.82 12.34 -21.20
CA ASP A 348 45.34 13.40 -22.08
C ASP A 348 46.48 12.86 -22.98
N LYS A 349 46.85 13.61 -24.02
CA LYS A 349 47.90 13.20 -24.99
C LYS A 349 49.25 12.90 -24.32
N ASP A 350 49.53 13.52 -23.18
CA ASP A 350 50.75 13.32 -22.38
C ASP A 350 50.65 12.15 -21.38
N GLY A 351 49.65 11.26 -21.52
CA GLY A 351 49.43 10.12 -20.63
C GLY A 351 48.83 10.46 -19.25
N LYS A 352 48.60 11.74 -18.96
CA LYS A 352 48.02 12.20 -17.68
C LYS A 352 46.53 11.87 -17.61
N ARG A 353 46.09 11.32 -16.48
CA ARG A 353 44.66 11.06 -16.19
C ARG A 353 43.99 12.35 -15.70
N LYS A 354 42.90 12.73 -16.35
CA LYS A 354 42.08 13.90 -16.01
C LYS A 354 40.63 13.47 -15.80
N GLU A 355 40.04 13.88 -14.69
CA GLU A 355 38.62 13.67 -14.43
C GLU A 355 37.79 14.80 -15.05
N ILE A 356 36.69 14.43 -15.73
CA ILE A 356 35.71 15.38 -16.27
C ILE A 356 34.34 15.02 -15.69
N PRO A 357 33.61 15.97 -15.06
CA PRO A 357 32.31 15.70 -14.49
C PRO A 357 31.28 15.38 -15.57
N TYR A 358 30.42 14.40 -15.30
CA TYR A 358 29.26 14.08 -16.12
C TYR A 358 28.19 15.16 -16.03
N ASN A 359 27.51 15.41 -17.15
CA ASN A 359 26.30 16.23 -17.16
C ASN A 359 25.11 15.49 -16.50
N LYS A 360 24.00 16.21 -16.21
CA LYS A 360 22.83 15.63 -15.52
C LYS A 360 22.23 14.41 -16.21
N GLN A 361 22.25 14.35 -17.55
CA GLN A 361 21.74 13.19 -18.31
C GLN A 361 22.68 11.98 -18.20
N GLN A 362 23.99 12.20 -18.30
CA GLN A 362 25.02 11.17 -18.13
C GLN A 362 24.98 10.58 -16.71
N GLN A 363 24.89 11.43 -15.67
CA GLN A 363 24.71 10.98 -14.28
C GLN A 363 23.42 10.15 -14.12
N LYS A 364 22.30 10.58 -14.71
CA LYS A 364 21.04 9.82 -14.68
C LYS A 364 21.18 8.45 -15.34
N ILE A 365 21.90 8.35 -16.46
CA ILE A 365 22.14 7.08 -17.15
C ILE A 365 23.08 6.18 -16.35
N ALA A 366 24.18 6.72 -15.79
CA ALA A 366 25.13 5.96 -14.98
C ALA A 366 24.47 5.41 -13.71
N ARG A 367 23.78 6.26 -12.95
CA ARG A 367 23.03 5.86 -11.75
C ARG A 367 21.93 4.84 -12.08
N LYS A 368 21.19 5.04 -13.18
CA LYS A 368 20.20 4.05 -13.64
C LYS A 368 20.85 2.69 -13.89
N ARG A 369 21.96 2.62 -14.64
CA ARG A 369 22.67 1.34 -14.88
C ARG A 369 23.05 0.65 -13.56
N MET A 370 23.57 1.39 -12.59
CA MET A 370 23.93 0.83 -11.29
C MET A 370 22.73 0.35 -10.46
N THR A 371 21.61 1.07 -10.47
CA THR A 371 20.34 0.61 -9.85
C THR A 371 19.80 -0.67 -10.51
N ASP A 372 20.14 -0.90 -11.78
CA ASP A 372 19.67 -2.04 -12.58
C ASP A 372 20.54 -3.30 -12.37
N GLU A 373 21.72 -3.15 -11.77
CA GLU A 373 22.62 -4.26 -11.48
C GLU A 373 22.08 -5.17 -10.38
N LYS A 374 22.33 -6.48 -10.54
CA LYS A 374 21.95 -7.50 -9.54
C LYS A 374 22.53 -7.16 -8.17
N THR A 375 23.76 -6.65 -8.11
CA THR A 375 24.43 -6.17 -6.91
C THR A 375 23.56 -5.18 -6.14
N PHE A 376 23.08 -4.10 -6.77
CA PHE A 376 22.23 -3.11 -6.10
C PHE A 376 20.92 -3.72 -5.59
N SER A 377 20.27 -4.58 -6.39
CA SER A 377 19.02 -5.25 -5.98
C SER A 377 19.19 -6.29 -4.86
N SER A 378 20.41 -6.80 -4.65
CA SER A 378 20.76 -7.76 -3.60
C SER A 378 21.01 -7.09 -2.24
N LEU A 379 21.42 -5.81 -2.24
CA LEU A 379 21.64 -5.06 -1.01
C LEU A 379 20.34 -4.86 -0.20
N PRO A 380 20.43 -4.74 1.14
CA PRO A 380 19.29 -4.54 2.02
C PRO A 380 18.69 -3.13 1.94
N GLY A 381 17.45 -3.03 2.44
CA GLY A 381 16.71 -1.79 2.61
C GLY A 381 16.07 -1.23 1.32
N LYS A 382 15.25 -0.20 1.47
CA LYS A 382 14.56 0.54 0.41
C LYS A 382 14.96 2.02 0.47
N LEU A 383 15.35 2.61 -0.67
CA LEU A 383 15.78 4.01 -0.76
C LEU A 383 14.67 4.87 -1.37
N ASP A 384 13.77 5.33 -0.52
CA ASP A 384 12.71 6.26 -0.86
C ASP A 384 12.64 7.41 0.17
N HIS A 385 11.62 8.26 0.06
CA HIS A 385 11.45 9.42 0.93
C HIS A 385 11.08 8.98 2.35
N ALA A 386 11.88 9.41 3.34
CA ALA A 386 11.73 8.99 4.73
C ALA A 386 11.15 10.13 5.58
N THR A 387 9.85 10.09 5.87
CA THR A 387 9.15 11.05 6.73
C THR A 387 8.45 10.34 7.88
N ILE A 388 8.46 10.96 9.06
CA ILE A 388 7.83 10.45 10.28
C ILE A 388 7.17 11.62 11.02
N VAL A 389 5.92 11.42 11.45
CA VAL A 389 5.21 12.35 12.33
C VAL A 389 4.76 11.58 13.57
N ALA A 390 5.13 12.02 14.76
CA ALA A 390 4.87 11.31 16.01
C ALA A 390 4.37 12.25 17.13
N TYR A 391 3.55 11.71 18.02
CA TYR A 391 2.95 12.39 19.17
C TYR A 391 2.96 11.48 20.40
N THR A 392 3.42 11.99 21.55
CA THR A 392 3.39 11.26 22.82
C THR A 392 2.12 11.60 23.58
N VAL A 393 1.28 10.59 23.83
CA VAL A 393 -0.03 10.75 24.45
C VAL A 393 0.11 11.27 25.88
N GLY A 394 -0.67 12.30 26.22
CA GLY A 394 -0.62 13.00 27.50
C GLY A 394 0.49 14.07 27.59
N ARG A 395 1.50 14.05 26.70
CA ARG A 395 2.53 15.10 26.64
C ARG A 395 2.17 16.17 25.60
N GLY A 396 1.30 17.09 26.01
CA GLY A 396 1.06 18.36 25.35
C GLY A 396 0.57 19.38 26.38
N ARG A 397 0.71 20.68 26.08
CA ARG A 397 -0.09 21.67 26.80
C ARG A 397 -1.56 21.37 26.49
N THR A 398 -2.43 21.40 27.50
CA THR A 398 -3.82 21.77 27.24
C THR A 398 -3.80 23.10 26.49
N PHE A 399 -4.59 23.21 25.42
CA PHE A 399 -4.89 24.52 24.84
C PHE A 399 -5.87 25.22 25.78
N GLU A 400 -5.35 25.66 26.92
CA GLU A 400 -5.93 26.77 27.66
C GLU A 400 -5.57 28.04 26.89
N GLU A 401 -6.60 28.80 26.51
CA GLU A 401 -6.52 30.10 25.87
C GLU A 401 -5.76 30.19 24.52
N THR A 402 -6.51 30.02 23.44
CA THR A 402 -6.55 31.09 22.44
C THR A 402 -7.95 31.68 22.44
N ASN A 403 -8.07 32.96 22.83
CA ASN A 403 -9.32 33.71 22.73
C ASN A 403 -9.81 33.71 21.28
N LEU A 404 -11.01 33.15 21.07
CA LEU A 404 -11.87 33.28 19.89
C LEU A 404 -13.29 33.56 20.38
#